data_AF-A0A3L7RFV0-F1
#
_entry.id   AF-A0A3L7RFV0-F1
#
_cell.length_a   1.000
_cell.length_b   1.000
_cell.length_c   1.000
_cell.angle_alpha   90.00
_cell.angle_beta   90.00
_cell.angle_gamma   90.00
#
_symmetry.space_group_name_H-M   'P 1'
#
loop_
_entity.id
_entity.type
_entity.pdbx_description
1 polymer ?
#
loop_
_entity_poly.entity_id
_entity_poly.type
_entity_poly.pdbx_seq_one_letter_code
_entity_poly.pdbx_strand_id
1 'polypeptide(L)' 'NPKEQAALELMSLLRESGMSLPEIAALLTRKGIRTKKGAASWTPKTVSRLIQKTAA' A
#
# COMPACT_ATOMS: atom_id res chain seq x y z
N ASN A 1 8.24 5.87 10.18
CA ASN A 1 7.08 5.32 10.91
C ASN A 1 7.06 3.82 10.71
N PRO A 2 7.28 2.99 11.73
CA PRO A 2 7.39 1.53 11.58
C PRO A 2 6.14 0.89 10.94
N LYS A 3 4.94 1.43 11.20
CA LYS A 3 3.68 0.99 10.56
C LYS A 3 3.60 1.30 9.06
N GLU A 4 4.29 2.34 8.61
CA GLU A 4 4.33 2.75 7.20
C GLU A 4 5.25 1.82 6.42
N GLN A 5 6.40 1.47 7.00
CA GLN A 5 7.34 0.50 6.41
C GLN A 5 6.70 -0.88 6.23
N ALA A 6 5.99 -1.37 7.25
CA ALA A 6 5.27 -2.65 7.15
C ALA A 6 4.19 -2.66 6.05
N ALA A 7 3.54 -1.51 5.81
CA ALA A 7 2.58 -1.39 4.73
C ALA A 7 3.27 -1.42 3.35
N LEU A 8 4.43 -0.77 3.22
CA LEU A 8 5.23 -0.77 1.98
C LEU A 8 5.72 -2.17 1.64
N GLU A 9 6.26 -2.91 2.61
CA GLU A 9 6.69 -4.30 2.40
C GLU A 9 5.52 -5.19 1.99
N LEU A 10 4.36 -5.03 2.63
CA LEU A 10 3.16 -5.75 2.25
C LEU A 10 2.71 -5.41 0.82
N MET A 11 2.76 -4.13 0.41
CA MET A 11 2.42 -3.72 -0.95
C MET A 11 3.34 -4.35 -2.00
N SER A 12 4.65 -4.35 -1.76
CA SER A 12 5.63 -4.96 -2.66
C SER A 12 5.39 -6.45 -2.79
N LEU A 13 5.18 -7.16 -1.68
CA LEU A 13 4.95 -8.60 -1.69
C LEU A 13 3.65 -9.00 -2.40
N LEU A 14 2.58 -8.22 -2.22
CA LEU A 14 1.32 -8.42 -2.95
C LEU A 14 1.48 -8.13 -4.45
N ARG A 15 2.32 -7.16 -4.81
CA ARG A 15 2.61 -6.83 -6.21
C ARG A 15 3.43 -7.92 -6.89
N GLU A 16 4.43 -8.47 -6.20
CA GLU A 16 5.21 -9.63 -6.66
C GLU A 16 4.34 -10.88 -6.82
N SER A 17 3.33 -11.04 -5.97
CA SER A 17 2.32 -12.10 -6.09
C SER A 17 1.36 -11.90 -7.28
N GLY A 18 1.50 -10.83 -8.06
CA GLY A 18 0.71 -10.56 -9.25
C GLY A 18 -0.58 -9.77 -9.02
N MET A 19 -0.86 -9.28 -7.80
CA MET A 19 -2.06 -8.45 -7.58
C MET A 19 -1.98 -7.11 -8.31
N SER A 20 -3.15 -6.67 -8.75
CA SER A 20 -3.33 -5.34 -9.33
C SER A 20 -3.35 -4.26 -8.25
N LEU A 21 -2.97 -3.03 -8.62
CA LEU A 21 -2.96 -1.88 -7.71
C LEU A 21 -4.34 -1.61 -7.04
N PRO A 22 -5.49 -1.75 -7.74
CA PRO A 22 -6.81 -1.65 -7.12
C PRO A 22 -7.08 -2.71 -6.04
N GLU A 23 -6.67 -3.96 -6.28
CA GLU A 23 -6.85 -5.05 -5.31
C GLU A 23 -6.01 -4.81 -4.06
N ILE A 24 -4.77 -4.38 -4.23
CA ILE A 24 -3.87 -4.04 -3.13
C ILE A 24 -4.49 -2.90 -2.30
N ALA A 25 -4.98 -1.84 -2.95
CA ALA A 25 -5.63 -0.72 -2.28
C ALA A 25 -6.89 -1.14 -1.48
N ALA A 26 -7.74 -2.00 -2.07
CA ALA A 26 -8.91 -2.53 -1.40
C ALA A 26 -8.52 -3.40 -0.19
N LEU A 27 -7.50 -4.25 -0.33
CA LEU A 27 -7.03 -5.13 0.72
C LEU A 27 -6.43 -4.37 1.90
N LEU A 28 -5.62 -3.33 1.63
CA LEU A 28 -5.06 -2.47 2.67
C LEU A 28 -6.15 -1.68 3.41
N THR A 29 -7.17 -1.20 2.69
CA THR A 29 -8.34 -0.52 3.26
C THR A 29 -9.13 -1.49 4.14
N ARG A 30 -9.37 -2.73 3.67
CA ARG A 30 -10.05 -3.78 4.44
C ARG A 30 -9.27 -4.20 5.69
N LYS A 31 -7.94 -4.22 5.63
CA LYS A 31 -7.07 -4.47 6.80
C LYS A 31 -7.03 -3.31 7.80
N GLY A 32 -7.66 -2.16 7.49
CA GLY A 32 -7.69 -0.99 8.37
C GLY A 32 -6.33 -0.32 8.56
N ILE A 33 -5.37 -0.59 7.67
CA ILE A 33 -4.04 0.02 7.73
C ILE A 33 -4.21 1.48 7.35
N ARG A 34 -3.92 2.41 8.26
CA ARG A 34 -4.08 3.86 8.00
C ARG A 34 -2.80 4.44 7.42
N THR A 35 -2.94 5.34 6.45
CA THR A 35 -1.82 6.12 5.91
C THR A 35 -1.33 7.16 6.93
N LYS A 36 -0.09 7.67 6.73
CA LYS A 36 0.57 8.66 7.61
C LYS A 36 -0.27 9.92 7.90
N LYS A 37 -1.18 10.31 7.00
CA LYS A 37 -2.08 11.47 7.16
C LYS A 37 -3.45 11.14 7.77
N GLY A 38 -3.66 9.92 8.24
CA GLY A 38 -4.96 9.48 8.75
C GLY A 38 -6.03 9.34 7.67
N ALA A 39 -5.66 9.39 6.38
CA ALA A 39 -6.62 9.13 5.31
C ALA A 39 -7.08 7.68 5.42
N ALA A 40 -8.40 7.52 5.53
CA ALA A 40 -9.07 6.25 5.86
C ALA A 40 -8.99 5.21 4.73
N SER A 41 -8.68 5.63 3.50
CA SER A 41 -8.74 4.79 2.31
C SER A 41 -7.43 4.83 1.52
N TRP A 42 -6.95 3.66 1.12
CA TRP A 42 -5.88 3.54 0.15
C TRP A 42 -6.44 3.74 -1.25
N THR A 43 -5.81 4.62 -2.02
CA THR A 43 -6.14 4.76 -3.45
C THR A 43 -5.09 4.05 -4.29
N PRO A 44 -5.46 3.49 -5.46
CA PRO A 44 -4.50 2.85 -6.37
C PRO A 44 -3.34 3.77 -6.75
N LYS A 45 -3.63 5.08 -6.89
CA LYS A 45 -2.62 6.13 -7.17
C LYS A 45 -1.61 6.28 -6.04
N THR A 46 -2.08 6.25 -4.79
CA THR A 46 -1.22 6.31 -3.60
C THR A 46 -0.34 5.06 -3.51
N VAL A 47 -0.93 3.88 -3.71
CA VAL A 47 -0.20 2.60 -3.71
C VAL A 47 0.89 2.61 -4.78
N SER A 48 0.57 3.01 -6.01
CA SER A 48 1.54 3.10 -7.11
C SER A 48 2.72 4.01 -6.79
N ARG A 49 2.45 5.23 -6.31
CA ARG A 49 3.49 6.20 -5.92
C ARG A 49 4.40 5.66 -4.83
N LEU A 50 3.83 4.93 -3.86
CA LEU A 50 4.59 4.38 -2.75
C LEU A 50 5.46 3.21 -3.16
N ILE A 51 4.93 2.27 -3.96
CA ILE A 51 5.71 1.18 -4.53
C ILE A 51 6.88 1.74 -5.35
N GLN A 52 6.63 2.70 -6.24
CA GLN A 52 7.68 3.34 -7.04
C GLN A 52 8.75 4.02 -6.19
N LYS A 53 8.35 4.68 -5.09
CA LYS A 53 9.29 5.35 -4.18
C LYS A 53 10.18 4.36 -3.42
N THR A 54 9.73 3.13 -3.22
CA THR A 54 10.46 2.11 -2.44
C THR A 54 11.35 1.24 -3.31
N ALA A 55 11.13 1.24 -4.63
CA ALA A 55 11.94 0.52 -5.61
C ALA A 55 13.15 1.32 -6.14
N ALA A 56 13.34 2.57 -5.67
CA ALA A 56 14.45 3.45 -6.02
C ALA A 56 15.38 3.64 -4.81
#